data_AF-A0A0A8JL45-F1
#
_entry.id   AF-A0A0A8JL45-F1
#
_cell.length_a   1.000
_cell.length_b   1.000
_cell.length_c   1.000
_cell.angle_alpha   90.00
_cell.angle_beta   90.00
_cell.angle_gamma   90.00
#
_symmetry.space_group_name_H-M   'P 1'
#
loop_
_entity.id
_entity.type
_entity.pdbx_description
1 polymer ?
#
loop_
_entity_poly.entity_id
_entity_poly.type
_entity_poly.pdbx_seq_one_letter_code
_entity_poly.pdbx_strand_id
1 'polypeptide(L)' 'MRTWLKEIRDKAGLTQEQVADQAGIGRSTYGHIESGERGATVNNAKKISQVLGFHWTIFFEDESHEMKNREVG' A
#
# COMPACT_ATOMS: atom_id res chain seq x y z
N MET A 1 5.92 6.02 4.78
CA MET A 1 6.12 4.62 4.35
C MET A 1 5.22 3.72 5.17
N ARG A 2 4.42 2.87 4.50
CA ARG A 2 3.57 1.87 5.14
C ARG A 2 4.45 0.69 5.59
N THR A 3 5.01 0.78 6.79
CA THR A 3 5.92 -0.24 7.34
C THR A 3 5.27 -1.62 7.38
N TRP A 4 3.98 -1.69 7.75
CA TRP A 4 3.22 -2.94 7.75
C TRP A 4 3.19 -3.63 6.39
N LEU A 5 3.05 -2.86 5.29
CA LEU A 5 2.98 -3.44 3.94
C LEU A 5 4.34 -3.98 3.52
N LYS A 6 5.41 -3.25 3.84
CA LYS A 6 6.79 -3.67 3.62
C LYS A 6 7.10 -4.98 4.37
N GLU A 7 6.72 -5.06 5.63
CA GLU A 7 6.95 -6.24 6.48
C GLU A 7 6.22 -7.48 5.95
N ILE A 8 4.97 -7.35 5.52
CA ILE A 8 4.24 -8.46 4.90
C ILE A 8 4.93 -8.89 3.60
N ARG A 9 5.33 -7.94 2.76
CA ARG A 9 6.07 -8.24 1.53
C ARG A 9 7.39 -8.97 1.80
N ASP A 10 8.16 -8.51 2.77
CA ASP A 10 9.45 -9.12 3.11
C ASP A 10 9.26 -10.54 3.69
N LYS A 11 8.20 -10.76 4.51
CA LYS A 11 7.82 -12.10 4.99
C LYS A 11 7.41 -13.04 3.85
N ALA A 12 6.83 -12.50 2.78
CA ALA A 12 6.53 -13.24 1.56
C ALA A 12 7.78 -13.49 0.68
N GLY A 13 8.93 -12.90 1.01
CA GLY A 13 10.16 -13.03 0.23
C GLY A 13 10.10 -12.38 -1.15
N LEU A 14 9.21 -11.39 -1.34
CA LEU A 14 8.97 -10.75 -2.62
C LEU A 14 9.60 -9.36 -2.70
N THR A 15 10.09 -9.00 -3.89
CA THR A 15 10.48 -7.63 -4.24
C THR A 15 9.25 -6.80 -4.62
N GLN A 16 9.39 -5.47 -4.67
CA GLN A 16 8.32 -4.58 -5.14
C GLN A 16 7.88 -4.90 -6.58
N GLU A 17 8.82 -5.28 -7.45
CA GLU A 17 8.53 -5.70 -8.83
C GLU A 17 7.67 -6.97 -8.85
N GLN A 18 8.08 -8.00 -8.11
CA GLN A 18 7.37 -9.28 -8.07
C GLN A 18 5.94 -9.16 -7.52
N VAL A 19 5.71 -8.30 -6.53
CA VAL A 19 4.34 -8.06 -6.05
C VAL A 19 3.52 -7.32 -7.09
N ALA A 20 4.10 -6.32 -7.76
CA ALA A 20 3.43 -5.55 -8.79
C ALA A 20 3.03 -6.42 -9.99
N ASP A 21 3.94 -7.26 -10.46
CA ASP A 21 3.71 -8.23 -11.54
C ASP A 21 2.58 -9.20 -11.20
N GLN A 22 2.65 -9.82 -10.01
CA GLN A 22 1.62 -10.76 -9.55
C GLN A 22 0.25 -10.09 -9.33
N ALA A 23 0.23 -8.83 -8.91
CA ALA A 23 -0.98 -8.04 -8.72
C ALA A 23 -1.52 -7.45 -10.05
N GLY A 24 -0.76 -7.55 -11.14
CA GLY A 24 -1.10 -6.90 -12.42
C GLY A 24 -1.25 -5.38 -12.27
N ILE A 25 -0.28 -4.74 -11.61
CA ILE A 25 -0.16 -3.29 -11.48
C ILE A 25 1.28 -2.86 -11.82
N GLY A 26 1.51 -1.59 -12.14
CA GLY A 26 2.88 -1.13 -12.39
C GLY A 26 3.72 -1.07 -11.11
N ARG A 27 5.01 -1.40 -11.18
CA ARG A 27 5.93 -1.33 -10.02
C ARG A 27 5.96 0.04 -9.35
N SER A 28 5.95 1.14 -10.09
CA SER A 28 5.84 2.48 -9.50
C SER A 28 4.53 2.69 -8.73
N THR A 29 3.43 2.08 -9.19
CA THR A 29 2.15 2.13 -8.46
C THR A 29 2.27 1.41 -7.12
N TYR A 30 2.83 0.20 -7.10
CA TYR A 30 3.09 -0.52 -5.85
C TYR A 30 4.05 0.27 -4.94
N GLY A 31 5.13 0.81 -5.50
CA GLY A 31 6.12 1.62 -4.78
C GLY A 31 5.52 2.85 -4.10
N HIS A 32 4.67 3.62 -4.79
CA HIS A 32 3.98 4.78 -4.19
C HIS A 32 2.98 4.38 -3.10
N ILE A 33 2.34 3.21 -3.24
CA ILE A 33 1.46 2.67 -2.21
C ILE A 33 2.28 2.25 -0.98
N GLU A 34 3.38 1.51 -1.15
CA GLU A 34 4.25 1.10 -0.04
C GLU A 34 4.95 2.30 0.63
N SER A 35 5.34 3.31 -0.14
CA SER A 35 5.97 4.53 0.40
C SER A 35 4.99 5.43 1.16
N GLY A 36 3.69 5.31 0.94
CA GLY A 36 2.71 6.24 1.51
C GLY A 36 2.46 7.48 0.66
N GLU A 37 3.22 7.68 -0.42
CA GLU A 37 3.10 8.84 -1.32
C GLU A 37 1.73 8.91 -2.01
N ARG A 38 1.13 7.74 -2.27
CA ARG A 38 -0.24 7.65 -2.78
C ARG A 38 -1.05 6.64 -1.96
N GLY A 39 -2.34 6.95 -1.75
CA GLY A 39 -3.31 5.98 -1.24
C GLY A 39 -3.55 4.83 -2.22
N ALA A 40 -3.87 3.65 -1.70
CA ALA A 40 -4.32 2.55 -2.54
C ALA A 40 -5.76 2.82 -3.00
N THR A 41 -6.06 2.59 -4.28
CA THR A 41 -7.46 2.45 -4.70
C THR A 41 -8.01 1.12 -4.18
N VAL A 42 -9.33 0.98 -4.03
CA VAL A 42 -9.96 -0.29 -3.65
C VAL A 42 -9.51 -1.44 -4.56
N ASN A 43 -9.38 -1.18 -5.87
CA ASN A 43 -8.91 -2.18 -6.83
C ASN A 43 -7.47 -2.62 -6.56
N ASN A 44 -6.55 -1.67 -6.37
CA ASN A 44 -5.14 -1.99 -6.08
C ASN A 44 -5.00 -2.67 -4.71
N ALA A 45 -5.75 -2.22 -3.70
CA ALA A 45 -5.76 -2.81 -2.37
C ALA A 45 -6.16 -4.29 -2.43
N LYS A 46 -7.24 -4.62 -3.14
CA LYS A 46 -7.68 -6.01 -3.34
C LYS A 46 -6.62 -6.85 -4.06
N LYS A 47 -6.07 -6.35 -5.16
CA LYS A 47 -5.03 -7.06 -5.92
C LYS A 47 -3.78 -7.35 -5.08
N ILE A 48 -3.26 -6.34 -4.38
CA ILE A 48 -2.09 -6.50 -3.51
C ILE A 48 -2.39 -7.47 -2.37
N SER A 49 -3.57 -7.36 -1.76
CA SER A 49 -3.98 -8.23 -0.64
C SER A 49 -4.09 -9.71 -1.05
N GLN A 50 -4.50 -9.98 -2.29
CA GLN A 50 -4.56 -11.34 -2.85
C GLN A 50 -3.17 -11.95 -3.02
N VAL A 51 -2.17 -11.16 -3.43
CA VAL A 51 -0.78 -11.61 -3.59
C VAL A 51 -0.10 -11.85 -2.24
N LEU A 52 -0.33 -10.94 -1.29
CA LEU A 52 0.41 -10.91 -0.02
C LEU A 52 -0.34 -11.56 1.16
N GLY A 53 -1.59 -12.00 0.96
CA GLY A 53 -2.33 -12.80 1.94
C GLY A 53 -2.81 -12.03 3.16
N PHE A 54 -3.43 -10.85 2.98
CA PHE A 54 -4.04 -10.08 4.07
C PHE A 54 -5.41 -9.52 3.66
N HIS A 55 -6.15 -8.89 4.59
CA HIS A 55 -7.44 -8.27 4.27
C HIS A 55 -7.25 -6.83 3.76
N TRP A 56 -7.77 -6.52 2.57
CA TRP A 56 -7.51 -5.26 1.88
C TRP A 56 -7.99 -4.00 2.62
N THR A 57 -8.89 -4.10 3.60
CA THR A 57 -9.42 -2.95 4.34
C THR A 57 -8.38 -2.24 5.18
N ILE A 58 -7.30 -2.91 5.58
CA ILE A 58 -6.19 -2.33 6.36
C ILE A 58 -5.56 -1.11 5.66
N PHE A 59 -5.68 -1.00 4.34
CA PHE A 59 -5.26 0.19 3.60
C PHE A 59 -6.02 1.47 3.98
N PHE A 60 -7.19 1.33 4.59
CA PHE A 60 -8.16 2.39 4.89
C PHE A 60 -8.48 2.51 6.38
N GLU A 61 -7.89 1.66 7.23
CA GLU A 61 -8.13 1.67 8.68
C GLU A 61 -7.43 2.84 9.40
N ASP A 62 -6.50 3.54 8.72
CA ASP A 62 -5.65 4.61 9.28
C ASP A 62 -5.98 6.03 8.76
N GLU A 63 -7.07 6.21 8.00
CA GLU A 63 -7.47 7.54 7.48
C GLU A 63 -8.26 8.41 8.49
N SER A 64 -8.11 8.22 9.81
CA SER A 64 -8.80 9.07 10.81
C SER A 64 -7.94 10.14 11.50
N HIS A 65 -6.62 10.21 11.28
CA HIS A 65 -5.78 11.23 11.90
C HIS A 65 -4.64 11.70 10.98
N GLU A 66 -4.92 12.62 10.05
CA GLU A 66 -3.97 13.67 9.65
C GLU A 66 -4.65 14.76 8.78
N MET A 67 -5.69 15.42 9.31
CA MET A 67 -5.92 16.82 8.94
C MET A 67 -4.85 17.67 9.66
N LYS A 68 -3.63 17.70 9.13
CA LYS A 68 -2.67 18.74 9.51
C LYS A 68 -3.20 20.06 8.97
N ASN A 69 -3.67 20.91 9.87
CA ASN A 69 -3.91 22.33 9.69
C ASN A 69 -2.95 22.93 8.65
N ARG A 70 -3.49 23.32 7.48
CA ARG A 70 -2.97 24.51 6.81
C ARG A 70 -3.48 25.70 7.60
N GLU A 71 -2.76 26.05 8.67
CA GLU A 71 -2.86 27.39 9.21
C GLU A 71 -2.11 28.32 8.25
N VAL A 72 -2.90 28.95 7.39
CA VAL A 72 -2.60 30.25 6.83
C VAL A 72 -2.85 31.28 7.93
N GLY A 73 -1.84 32.09 8.27
CA GLY A 73 -1.92 33.14 9.28
C GLY A 73 -0.59 33.45 9.90
#